data_AF-A0A6L8HFU6-F1
#
_entry.id   AF-A0A6L8HFU6-F1
#
_cell.length_a   1.000
_cell.length_b   1.000
_cell.length_c   1.000
_cell.angle_alpha   90.00
_cell.angle_beta   90.00
_cell.angle_gamma   90.00
#
_symmetry.space_group_name_H-M   'P 1'
#
loop_
_entity.id
_entity.type
_entity.pdbx_description
1 polymer ?
#
loop_
_entity_poly.entity_id
_entity_poly.type
_entity_poly.pdbx_seq_one_letter_code
_entity_poly.pdbx_strand_id
1 'polypeptide(L)'
;MNLEKIKSALQTLSTGDFLEKSKNLLATIGYRSERTLELTGTIQEFFAEFPAQNQNTTSEQAFRESADSIKLIFQFTKDEIDDSQQQLNLLESSAFEKGNYQSFLFCAVELKERDYSRTKYAEFTREINKRFFAPTVLLFRAGNRLTIAFADRRPNLINEQYDVFGQVTLIKDIRLNTLLVET
;
A
#
# COMPACT_ATOMS: atom_id res chain seq x y z
N MET A 1 -13.44 -15.94 -8.53
CA MET A 1 -13.40 -14.96 -7.42
C MET A 1 -14.76 -14.94 -6.71
N ASN A 2 -14.80 -15.03 -5.38
CA ASN A 2 -16.07 -15.15 -4.61
C ASN A 2 -16.44 -13.79 -3.98
N LEU A 3 -17.53 -13.17 -4.44
CA LEU A 3 -17.96 -11.82 -4.03
C LEU A 3 -18.33 -11.74 -2.54
N GLU A 4 -18.94 -12.79 -1.97
CA GLU A 4 -19.29 -12.83 -0.55
C GLU A 4 -18.04 -12.85 0.33
N LYS A 5 -16.99 -13.56 -0.09
CA LYS A 5 -15.70 -13.53 0.63
C LYS A 5 -15.06 -12.14 0.61
N ILE A 6 -15.10 -11.44 -0.53
CA ILE A 6 -14.58 -10.07 -0.63
C ILE A 6 -15.36 -9.13 0.29
N LYS A 7 -16.69 -9.21 0.25
CA LYS A 7 -17.57 -8.42 1.11
C LYS A 7 -17.27 -8.66 2.59
N SER A 8 -17.14 -9.91 3.00
CA SER A 8 -16.79 -10.27 4.38
C SER A 8 -15.40 -9.74 4.76
N ALA A 9 -14.40 -9.85 3.89
CA ALA A 9 -13.06 -9.32 4.16
C ALA A 9 -13.09 -7.80 4.34
N LEU A 10 -13.81 -7.07 3.47
CA LEU A 10 -14.00 -5.63 3.59
C LEU A 10 -14.62 -5.22 4.94
N GLN A 11 -15.65 -5.92 5.38
CA GLN A 11 -16.31 -5.62 6.67
C GLN A 11 -15.38 -5.75 7.87
N THR A 12 -14.38 -6.63 7.80
CA THR A 12 -13.43 -6.80 8.90
C THR A 12 -12.36 -5.72 8.97
N LEU A 13 -12.20 -4.88 7.94
CA LEU A 13 -11.20 -3.80 7.92
C LEU A 13 -11.59 -2.61 8.81
N SER A 14 -12.84 -2.50 9.24
CA SER A 14 -13.29 -1.38 10.09
C SER A 14 -12.67 -1.40 11.48
N THR A 15 -12.21 -2.56 11.95
CA THR A 15 -11.70 -2.76 13.32
C THR A 15 -10.52 -3.73 13.35
N GLY A 16 -9.76 -3.73 14.45
CA GLY A 16 -8.59 -4.60 14.62
C GLY A 16 -7.36 -4.13 13.84
N ASP A 17 -6.37 -5.02 13.73
CA ASP A 17 -5.09 -4.74 13.08
C ASP A 17 -5.27 -4.58 11.56
N PHE A 18 -5.11 -3.35 11.08
CA PHE A 18 -5.32 -3.01 9.69
C PHE A 18 -4.35 -3.72 8.73
N LEU A 19 -3.13 -4.03 9.18
CA LEU A 19 -2.15 -4.76 8.37
C LEU A 19 -2.66 -6.16 8.06
N GLU A 20 -3.03 -6.92 9.09
CA GLU A 20 -3.49 -8.30 8.96
C GLU A 20 -4.82 -8.41 8.18
N LYS A 21 -5.75 -7.47 8.43
CA LYS A 21 -6.99 -7.40 7.66
C LYS A 21 -6.74 -7.04 6.19
N SER A 22 -5.79 -6.15 5.91
CA SER A 22 -5.39 -5.79 4.54
C SER A 22 -4.75 -6.98 3.81
N LYS A 23 -3.85 -7.71 4.48
CA LYS A 23 -3.30 -8.98 3.98
C LYS A 23 -4.42 -9.97 3.63
N ASN A 24 -5.42 -10.12 4.51
CA ASN A 24 -6.56 -11.02 4.27
C ASN A 24 -7.42 -10.61 3.07
N LEU A 25 -7.69 -9.31 2.90
CA LEU A 25 -8.40 -8.80 1.72
C LEU A 25 -7.64 -9.12 0.45
N LEU A 26 -6.36 -8.78 0.39
CA LEU A 26 -5.48 -9.03 -0.77
C LEU A 26 -5.42 -10.52 -1.10
N ALA A 27 -5.25 -11.36 -0.07
CA ALA A 27 -5.24 -12.82 -0.20
C ALA A 27 -6.58 -13.40 -0.71
N THR A 28 -7.70 -12.70 -0.48
CA THR A 28 -9.03 -13.08 -0.97
C THR A 28 -9.23 -12.74 -2.45
N ILE A 29 -8.60 -11.67 -2.92
CA ILE A 29 -8.63 -11.26 -4.34
C ILE A 29 -7.46 -11.82 -5.16
N GLY A 30 -6.58 -12.62 -4.55
CA GLY A 30 -5.56 -13.40 -5.25
C GLY A 30 -4.12 -12.90 -5.10
N TYR A 31 -3.86 -11.87 -4.29
CA TYR A 31 -2.50 -11.36 -4.04
C TYR A 31 -1.96 -11.91 -2.72
N ARG A 32 -0.84 -12.63 -2.76
CA ARG A 32 -0.15 -13.19 -1.61
C ARG A 32 1.35 -13.17 -1.86
N SER A 33 2.13 -12.79 -0.86
CA SER A 33 3.57 -12.98 -0.84
C SER A 33 4.06 -13.06 0.61
N GLU A 34 5.12 -13.85 0.80
CA GLU A 34 5.83 -13.94 2.09
C GLU A 34 6.92 -12.86 2.21
N ARG A 35 7.21 -12.11 1.15
CA ARG A 35 8.23 -11.05 1.12
C ARG A 35 7.73 -9.81 1.86
N THR A 36 7.92 -9.79 3.17
CA THR A 36 7.53 -8.68 4.05
C THR A 36 8.74 -8.10 4.79
N LEU A 37 8.55 -6.92 5.36
CA LEU A 37 9.47 -6.27 6.28
C LEU A 37 8.66 -5.83 7.50
N GLU A 38 9.01 -6.40 8.65
CA GLU A 38 8.36 -6.05 9.91
C GLU A 38 8.78 -4.65 10.37
N LEU A 39 7.79 -3.78 10.52
CA LEU A 39 7.92 -2.42 11.04
C LEU A 39 6.89 -2.24 12.16
N THR A 40 7.22 -1.45 13.18
CA THR A 40 6.31 -1.12 14.28
C THR A 40 5.05 -0.40 13.78
N GLY A 41 5.15 0.28 12.63
CA GLY A 41 4.07 1.04 12.00
C GLY A 41 4.17 2.54 12.22
N THR A 42 5.16 3.02 12.99
CA THR A 42 5.36 4.46 13.19
C THR A 42 5.84 5.13 11.91
N ILE A 43 5.34 6.35 11.66
CA ILE A 43 5.75 7.13 10.48
C ILE A 43 7.25 7.44 10.50
N GLN A 44 7.81 7.66 11.70
CA GLN A 44 9.24 7.96 11.87
C GLN A 44 10.12 6.77 11.46
N GLU A 45 9.81 5.57 11.95
CA GLU A 45 10.57 4.36 11.59
C GLU A 45 10.47 4.10 10.08
N PHE A 46 9.28 4.18 9.50
CA PHE A 46 9.10 3.97 8.06
C PHE A 46 9.94 4.97 7.23
N PHE A 47 10.03 6.23 7.65
CA PHE A 47 10.76 7.25 6.90
C PHE A 47 12.27 7.13 7.09
N ALA A 48 12.72 6.61 8.22
CA ALA A 48 14.12 6.26 8.45
C ALA A 48 14.53 5.05 7.60
N GLU A 49 13.65 4.05 7.51
CA GLU A 49 13.88 2.82 6.75
C GLU A 49 13.84 3.04 5.22
N PHE A 50 12.96 3.94 4.77
CA PHE A 50 12.76 4.33 3.39
C PHE A 50 12.92 5.85 3.20
N PRO A 51 14.18 6.35 3.20
CA PRO A 51 14.43 7.78 3.02
C PRO A 51 14.09 8.21 1.59
N ALA A 52 13.44 9.36 1.46
CA ALA A 52 13.30 10.03 0.16
C ALA A 52 14.60 10.77 -0.20
N GLN A 53 14.85 10.95 -1.51
CA GLN A 53 15.97 11.75 -2.00
C GLN A 53 15.91 13.20 -1.49
N ASN A 54 14.71 13.79 -1.48
CA ASN A 54 14.44 15.11 -0.92
C ASN A 54 13.57 14.95 0.33
N GLN A 55 14.13 15.31 1.49
CA GLN A 55 13.48 15.21 2.80
C GLN A 55 12.97 16.57 3.28
N ASN A 56 12.11 16.56 4.30
CA ASN A 56 11.57 17.76 4.94
C ASN A 56 10.74 18.65 3.99
N THR A 57 10.10 18.04 2.98
CA THR A 57 9.20 18.75 2.07
C THR A 57 7.87 19.05 2.74
N THR A 58 7.11 20.04 2.23
CA THR A 58 5.76 20.35 2.71
C THR A 58 4.82 19.13 2.61
N SER A 59 4.96 18.33 1.54
CA SER A 59 4.20 17.09 1.38
C SER A 59 4.56 16.02 2.42
N GLU A 60 5.82 15.97 2.85
CA GLU A 60 6.28 15.09 3.90
C GLU A 60 5.66 15.46 5.25
N GLN A 61 5.72 16.75 5.60
CA GLN A 61 5.13 17.29 6.83
C GLN A 61 3.62 17.03 6.87
N ALA A 62 2.92 17.34 5.78
CA ALA A 62 1.49 17.10 5.67
C ALA A 62 1.11 15.62 5.86
N PHE A 63 1.93 14.69 5.35
CA PHE A 63 1.71 13.26 5.57
C PHE A 63 1.96 12.87 7.03
N ARG A 64 3.05 13.33 7.65
CA ARG A 64 3.35 13.05 9.07
C ARG A 64 2.25 13.56 10.01
N GLU A 65 1.68 14.72 9.69
CA GLU A 65 0.57 15.29 10.44
C GLU A 65 -0.71 14.48 10.28
N SER A 66 -0.97 13.91 9.09
CA SER A 66 -2.22 13.24 8.75
C SER A 66 -2.24 11.73 9.00
N ALA A 67 -1.10 11.05 8.90
CA ALA A 67 -1.00 9.61 9.04
C ALA A 67 -0.80 9.20 10.50
N ASP A 68 -1.60 8.24 10.94
CA ASP A 68 -1.48 7.59 12.25
C ASP A 68 -0.43 6.48 12.19
N SER A 69 -0.51 5.62 11.18
CA SER A 69 0.45 4.54 10.98
C SER A 69 0.66 4.21 9.50
N ILE A 70 1.81 3.59 9.19
CA ILE A 70 2.11 3.01 7.89
C ILE A 70 2.89 1.70 8.08
N LYS A 71 2.42 0.63 7.45
CA LYS A 71 3.06 -0.69 7.50
C LYS A 71 3.18 -1.26 6.09
N LEU A 72 4.32 -1.90 5.79
CA LEU A 72 4.47 -2.69 4.59
C LEU A 72 3.65 -3.98 4.75
N ILE A 73 2.84 -4.31 3.75
CA ILE A 73 2.05 -5.54 3.71
C ILE A 73 2.89 -6.68 3.15
N PHE A 74 3.38 -6.49 1.92
CA PHE A 74 4.34 -7.36 1.24
C PHE A 74 4.86 -6.68 -0.02
N GLN A 75 5.94 -7.24 -0.57
CA GLN A 75 6.43 -7.02 -1.92
C GLN A 75 5.94 -8.17 -2.81
N PHE A 76 5.45 -7.86 -3.99
CA PHE A 76 4.94 -8.83 -4.97
C PHE A 76 5.79 -8.77 -6.23
N THR A 77 6.59 -9.79 -6.50
CA THR A 77 7.55 -9.79 -7.62
C THR A 77 6.94 -10.31 -8.92
N LYS A 78 7.61 -10.05 -10.05
CA LYS A 78 7.21 -10.59 -11.35
C LYS A 78 7.09 -12.12 -11.36
N ASP A 79 7.96 -12.82 -10.63
CA ASP A 79 7.95 -14.29 -10.57
C ASP A 79 6.74 -14.85 -9.81
N GLU A 80 6.07 -14.03 -8.98
CA GLU A 80 4.80 -14.35 -8.34
C GLU A 80 3.59 -14.01 -9.22
N ILE A 81 3.79 -13.30 -10.33
CA ILE A 81 2.74 -13.03 -11.35
C ILE A 81 2.60 -14.23 -12.29
N ASP A 82 3.70 -14.94 -12.58
CA ASP A 82 3.71 -16.08 -13.49
C ASP A 82 3.38 -17.39 -12.74
N ASP A 83 2.08 -17.74 -12.73
CA ASP A 83 1.50 -18.88 -11.98
C ASP A 83 2.17 -20.24 -12.30
N SER A 84 2.92 -20.32 -13.41
CA SER A 84 3.67 -21.49 -13.86
C SER A 84 4.92 -21.80 -13.02
N GLN A 85 5.38 -20.88 -12.17
CA GLN A 85 6.64 -21.00 -11.42
C GLN A 85 6.48 -21.16 -9.90
N GLN A 86 5.24 -21.22 -9.37
CA GLN A 86 5.00 -21.32 -7.92
C GLN A 86 5.68 -22.54 -7.25
N GLN A 87 5.96 -23.63 -7.99
CA GLN A 87 6.70 -24.79 -7.46
C GLN A 87 8.23 -24.63 -7.45
N LEU A 88 8.80 -23.75 -8.29
CA LEU A 88 10.25 -23.49 -8.36
C LEU A 88 10.69 -22.41 -7.37
N ASN A 89 9.79 -21.51 -6.98
CA ASN A 89 10.05 -20.37 -6.08
C ASN A 89 10.30 -20.73 -4.61
N LEU A 90 10.23 -22.02 -4.23
CA LEU A 90 10.59 -22.50 -2.88
C LEU A 90 12.09 -22.39 -2.58
N LEU A 91 12.93 -22.11 -3.59
CA LEU A 91 14.38 -21.93 -3.46
C LEU A 91 14.83 -20.46 -3.59
N GLU A 92 13.95 -19.55 -3.98
CA GLU A 92 14.25 -18.13 -4.04
C GLU A 92 14.05 -17.47 -2.67
N SER A 93 14.88 -16.46 -2.38
CA SER A 93 14.82 -15.71 -1.13
C SER A 93 13.42 -15.13 -0.93
N SER A 94 12.75 -15.55 0.15
CA SER A 94 11.50 -14.95 0.63
C SER A 94 11.75 -13.60 1.32
N ALA A 95 12.96 -13.05 1.24
CA ALA A 95 13.30 -11.78 1.85
C ALA A 95 12.78 -10.61 1.02
N PHE A 96 12.41 -9.54 1.72
CA PHE A 96 12.09 -8.25 1.11
C PHE A 96 13.34 -7.59 0.49
N GLU A 97 13.19 -7.07 -0.73
CA GLU A 97 14.27 -6.46 -1.50
C GLU A 97 13.99 -4.98 -1.81
N LYS A 98 14.61 -4.08 -1.04
CA LYS A 98 14.43 -2.61 -1.17
C LYS A 98 14.66 -2.05 -2.58
N GLY A 99 15.61 -2.63 -3.33
CA GLY A 99 16.04 -2.13 -4.64
C GLY A 99 15.36 -2.79 -5.85
N ASN A 100 14.45 -3.74 -5.63
CA ASN A 100 13.87 -4.50 -6.72
C ASN A 100 12.76 -3.71 -7.42
N TYR A 101 13.11 -3.11 -8.56
CA TYR A 101 12.21 -2.33 -9.42
C TYR A 101 11.21 -3.18 -10.22
N GLN A 102 11.41 -4.51 -10.29
CA GLN A 102 10.52 -5.47 -10.94
C GLN A 102 9.53 -6.08 -9.95
N SER A 103 8.99 -5.25 -9.05
CA SER A 103 8.03 -5.64 -8.03
C SER A 103 6.94 -4.58 -7.84
N PHE A 104 5.86 -4.97 -7.18
CA PHE A 104 4.86 -4.06 -6.62
C PHE A 104 4.96 -4.10 -5.10
N LEU A 105 4.87 -2.94 -4.46
CA LEU A 105 4.79 -2.83 -3.01
C LEU A 105 3.35 -2.60 -2.58
N PHE A 106 2.95 -3.23 -1.48
CA PHE A 106 1.65 -3.00 -0.87
C PHE A 106 1.86 -2.43 0.52
N CYS A 107 1.22 -1.31 0.84
CA CYS A 107 1.25 -0.74 2.18
C CYS A 107 -0.16 -0.51 2.74
N ALA A 108 -0.29 -0.70 4.05
CA ALA A 108 -1.44 -0.34 4.84
C ALA A 108 -1.14 1.00 5.53
N VAL A 109 -1.98 2.01 5.30
CA VAL A 109 -1.84 3.35 5.89
C VAL A 109 -3.11 3.69 6.66
N GLU A 110 -2.97 4.02 7.95
CA GLU A 110 -4.06 4.54 8.74
C GLU A 110 -3.96 6.05 8.85
N LEU A 111 -5.07 6.74 8.62
CA LEU A 111 -5.14 8.20 8.68
C LEU A 111 -5.92 8.64 9.92
N LYS A 112 -5.50 9.76 10.50
CA LYS A 112 -6.06 10.29 11.74
C LYS A 112 -7.49 10.80 11.56
N GLU A 113 -7.73 11.51 10.46
CA GLU A 113 -9.06 12.06 10.17
C GLU A 113 -9.94 11.06 9.43
N ARG A 114 -11.25 11.31 9.45
CA ARG A 114 -12.25 10.39 8.88
C ARG A 114 -12.51 10.58 7.39
N ASP A 115 -12.09 11.70 6.82
CA ASP A 115 -12.28 11.99 5.39
C ASP A 115 -11.11 12.82 4.85
N TYR A 116 -10.73 12.52 3.61
CA TYR A 116 -9.70 13.22 2.87
C TYR A 116 -10.16 13.42 1.42
N SER A 117 -9.78 14.56 0.84
CA SER A 117 -10.07 14.85 -0.55
C SER A 117 -9.32 13.90 -1.49
N ARG A 118 -9.83 13.74 -2.71
CA ARG A 118 -9.14 12.99 -3.78
C ARG A 118 -7.72 13.51 -4.01
N THR A 119 -7.54 14.83 -3.94
CA THR A 119 -6.23 15.48 -4.06
C THR A 119 -5.29 15.07 -2.93
N LYS A 120 -5.76 15.03 -1.68
CA LYS A 120 -4.93 14.63 -0.54
C LYS A 120 -4.48 13.18 -0.61
N TYR A 121 -5.38 12.25 -0.98
CA TYR A 121 -4.97 10.87 -1.24
C TYR A 121 -3.91 10.77 -2.34
N ALA A 122 -4.04 11.55 -3.41
CA ALA A 122 -3.07 11.57 -4.49
C ALA A 122 -1.72 12.17 -4.06
N GLU A 123 -1.70 13.19 -3.21
CA GLU A 123 -0.49 13.74 -2.61
C GLU A 123 0.20 12.73 -1.71
N PHE A 124 -0.53 12.09 -0.79
CA PHE A 124 0.02 11.05 0.09
C PHE A 124 0.55 9.85 -0.70
N THR A 125 -0.14 9.48 -1.78
CA THR A 125 0.30 8.40 -2.66
C THR A 125 1.65 8.70 -3.31
N ARG A 126 1.84 9.92 -3.81
CA ARG A 126 3.13 10.36 -4.37
C ARG A 126 4.20 10.50 -3.30
N GLU A 127 3.83 11.02 -2.13
CA GLU A 127 4.73 11.15 -1.00
C GLU A 127 5.31 9.78 -0.61
N ILE A 128 4.49 8.73 -0.52
CA ILE A 128 5.02 7.39 -0.23
C ILE A 128 5.79 6.83 -1.43
N ASN A 129 5.23 6.90 -2.65
CA ASN A 129 5.85 6.32 -3.85
C ASN A 129 7.24 6.89 -4.19
N LYS A 130 7.57 8.13 -3.79
CA LYS A 130 8.91 8.73 -4.01
C LYS A 130 10.03 8.09 -3.19
N ARG A 131 9.70 7.24 -2.21
CA ARG A 131 10.65 6.54 -1.34
C ARG A 131 11.05 5.16 -1.88
N PHE A 132 10.35 4.67 -2.89
CA PHE A 132 10.53 3.34 -3.44
C PHE A 132 11.07 3.39 -4.87
N PHE A 133 11.64 2.30 -5.34
CA PHE A 133 11.96 2.11 -6.77
C PHE A 133 10.84 1.37 -7.51
N ALA A 134 9.98 0.66 -6.79
CA ALA A 134 8.82 -0.05 -7.29
C ALA A 134 7.53 0.78 -7.19
N PRO A 135 6.54 0.57 -8.08
CA PRO A 135 5.18 1.07 -7.89
C PRO A 135 4.58 0.56 -6.57
N THR A 136 3.90 1.45 -5.85
CA THR A 136 3.28 1.11 -4.56
C THR A 136 1.76 1.26 -4.62
N VAL A 137 1.07 0.18 -4.27
CA VAL A 137 -0.36 0.12 -3.99
C VAL A 137 -0.57 0.43 -2.51
N LEU A 138 -1.41 1.42 -2.23
CA LEU A 138 -1.67 1.90 -0.87
C LEU A 138 -3.12 1.65 -0.51
N LEU A 139 -3.33 0.99 0.62
CA LEU A 139 -4.62 0.83 1.24
C LEU A 139 -4.71 1.84 2.38
N PHE A 140 -5.54 2.87 2.20
CA PHE A 140 -5.77 3.89 3.23
C PHE A 140 -7.05 3.58 4.01
N ARG A 141 -6.94 3.48 5.34
CA ARG A 141 -8.09 3.51 6.25
C ARG A 141 -8.27 4.91 6.82
N ALA A 142 -9.43 5.51 6.59
CA ALA A 142 -9.83 6.79 7.17
C ALA A 142 -11.24 6.63 7.76
N GLY A 143 -11.34 6.63 9.09
CA GLY A 143 -12.59 6.24 9.77
C GLY A 143 -13.11 4.88 9.30
N ASN A 144 -14.34 4.85 8.79
CA ASN A 144 -15.00 3.62 8.31
C ASN A 144 -14.93 3.43 6.79
N ARG A 145 -13.90 3.99 6.15
CA ARG A 145 -13.70 3.96 4.70
C ARG A 145 -12.32 3.43 4.35
N LEU A 146 -12.27 2.62 3.31
CA LEU A 146 -11.06 2.22 2.62
C LEU A 146 -10.95 3.00 1.31
N THR A 147 -9.76 3.54 1.06
CA THR A 147 -9.38 4.07 -0.25
C THR A 147 -8.17 3.29 -0.75
N ILE A 148 -8.25 2.71 -1.94
CA ILE A 148 -7.10 2.06 -2.58
C ILE A 148 -6.52 3.04 -3.58
N ALA A 149 -5.22 3.29 -3.49
CA ALA A 149 -4.50 4.18 -4.39
C ALA A 149 -3.32 3.47 -5.04
N PHE A 150 -3.05 3.80 -6.30
CA PHE A 150 -1.79 3.44 -6.93
C PHE A 150 -1.34 4.59 -7.82
N ALA A 151 -0.03 4.81 -7.89
CA ALA A 151 0.57 5.73 -8.84
C ALA A 151 1.19 4.93 -9.97
N ASP A 152 0.86 5.29 -11.20
CA ASP A 152 1.59 4.77 -12.35
C ASP A 152 3.05 5.23 -12.29
N ARG A 153 3.96 4.35 -12.68
CA ARG A 153 5.34 4.69 -13.01
C ARG A 153 5.59 4.36 -14.47
N ARG A 154 6.30 5.25 -15.15
CA ARG A 154 6.81 5.00 -16.49
C ARG A 154 8.29 5.36 -16.54
N PRO A 155 9.08 4.69 -17.39
CA PRO A 155 10.46 5.09 -17.64
C PRO A 155 10.53 6.55 -18.09
N ASN A 156 11.55 7.27 -17.63
CA ASN A 156 11.85 8.59 -18.13
C ASN A 156 12.36 8.47 -19.58
N LEU A 157 11.83 9.31 -20.47
CA LEU A 157 12.12 9.27 -21.90
C LEU A 157 13.54 9.73 -22.26
N ILE A 158 14.23 10.42 -21.34
CA ILE A 158 15.55 11.02 -21.56
C ILE A 158 16.64 10.24 -20.85
N ASN A 159 16.37 9.75 -19.64
CA ASN A 159 17.34 9.01 -18.85
C ASN A 159 16.67 7.78 -18.24
N GLU A 160 16.95 6.63 -18.83
CA GLU A 160 16.39 5.32 -18.47
C GLU A 160 16.72 4.89 -17.03
N GLN A 161 17.64 5.57 -16.34
CA GLN A 161 17.92 5.35 -14.92
C GLN A 161 16.88 5.99 -13.98
N TYR A 162 15.95 6.77 -14.51
CA TYR A 162 14.90 7.43 -13.74
C TYR A 162 13.51 7.02 -14.22
N ASP A 163 12.56 6.96 -13.28
CA ASP A 163 11.14 6.88 -13.58
C ASP A 163 10.46 8.24 -13.43
N VAL A 164 9.39 8.44 -14.18
CA VAL A 164 8.47 9.57 -14.00
C VAL A 164 7.18 9.06 -13.36
N PHE A 165 6.74 9.73 -12.30
CA PHE A 165 5.44 9.48 -11.69
C PHE A 165 4.31 9.91 -12.64
N GLY A 166 3.42 8.98 -12.93
CA GLY A 166 2.21 9.21 -13.72
C GLY A 166 1.03 9.71 -12.89
N GLN A 167 -0.16 9.46 -13.41
CA GLN A 167 -1.40 9.78 -12.71
C GLN A 167 -1.58 8.85 -11.49
N VAL A 168 -2.20 9.39 -10.43
CA VAL A 168 -2.67 8.56 -9.33
C VAL A 168 -4.10 8.12 -9.62
N THR A 169 -4.31 6.82 -9.60
CA THR A 169 -5.63 6.19 -9.69
C THR A 169 -6.12 5.84 -8.30
N LEU A 170 -7.42 6.04 -8.06
CA LEU A 170 -8.05 5.90 -6.76
C LEU A 170 -9.35 5.12 -6.89
N ILE A 171 -9.51 4.10 -6.07
CA ILE A 171 -10.81 3.52 -5.71
C ILE A 171 -11.15 4.09 -4.33
N LYS A 172 -11.87 5.22 -4.31
CA LYS A 172 -12.10 6.04 -3.11
C LYS A 172 -13.39 5.66 -2.38
N ASP A 173 -13.35 5.79 -1.05
CA ASP A 173 -14.51 5.70 -0.15
C ASP A 173 -15.28 4.36 -0.23
N ILE A 174 -14.55 3.25 -0.36
CA ILE A 174 -15.14 1.93 -0.18
C ILE A 174 -15.64 1.86 1.27
N ARG A 175 -16.95 1.76 1.44
CA ARG A 175 -17.57 1.70 2.76
C ARG A 175 -17.25 0.36 3.41
N LEU A 176 -16.68 0.41 4.61
CA LEU A 176 -16.34 -0.79 5.38
C LEU A 176 -17.52 -1.32 6.21
N ASN A 177 -18.68 -0.65 6.17
CA ASN A 177 -19.95 -0.99 6.83
C ASN A 177 -19.84 -2.03 7.95
N THR A 178 -19.74 -1.54 9.19
CA THR A 178 -20.25 -2.27 10.33
C THR A 178 -21.76 -2.05 10.32
N LEU A 179 -22.56 -3.09 10.10
CA LEU A 179 -23.96 -3.06 10.51
C LEU A 179 -23.94 -2.96 12.04
N LEU A 180 -23.93 -1.75 12.59
CA LEU A 180 -24.34 -1.55 13.97
C LEU A 180 -25.84 -1.30 13.92
N VAL A 181 -26.54 -2.27 14.52
CA VAL A 181 -27.95 -2.28 14.84
C VAL A 181 -28.34 -0.94 15.47
N GLU A 182 -29.41 -0.33 14.94
CA GLU A 182 -30.11 0.76 15.60
C GLU A 182 -30.58 0.27 16.99
N THR A 183 -30.14 0.93 18.06
CA THR A 183 -30.76 0.86 19.39
C THR A 183 -31.17 2.25 19.80
#